data_AF-A0A150VF59-F1
#
_entry.id   AF-A0A150VF59-F1
#
_cell.length_a   1.000
_cell.length_b   1.000
_cell.length_c   1.000
_cell.angle_alpha   90.00
_cell.angle_beta   90.00
_cell.angle_gamma   90.00
#
_symmetry.space_group_name_H-M   'P 1'
#
loop_
_entity.id
_entity.type
_entity.pdbx_description
1 polymer ?
#
loop_
_entity_poly.entity_id
_entity_poly.type
_entity_poly.pdbx_seq_one_letter_code
_entity_poly.pdbx_strand_id
1 'polypeptide(L)'
;MKYNGIPGIAISNHGGGRHNRSLAATDGLPEVVETVKGKIPVRVDGGIRQVTGVFKVLAMGTDFIWRPALWGLACKGQAEVDLMLTIVWDEIRSHMGFSRVCKIGEIMKKDLWKVIRFLPFQLSWSILIPASKIE
;
A
#
# COMPACT_ATOMS: atom_id res chain seq x y z
N MET A 1 -21.93 3.84 14.11
CA MET A 1 -21.31 5.01 14.75
C MET A 1 -22.02 6.28 14.29
N LYS A 2 -22.41 7.15 15.22
CA LYS A 2 -22.76 8.54 14.90
C LYS A 2 -21.44 9.32 14.88
N TYR A 3 -21.04 9.85 13.73
CA TYR A 3 -19.90 10.76 13.63
C TYR A 3 -20.43 12.12 14.08
N ASN A 4 -20.13 12.51 15.32
CA ASN A 4 -20.70 13.69 16.00
C ASN A 4 -20.24 15.03 15.36
N GLY A 5 -20.56 15.25 14.08
CA GLY A 5 -20.12 16.42 13.32
C GLY A 5 -18.63 16.45 12.98
N ILE A 6 -17.89 15.36 13.21
CA ILE A 6 -16.45 15.32 12.88
C ILE A 6 -16.23 15.25 11.36
N PRO A 7 -15.28 16.02 10.81
CA PRO A 7 -15.06 16.11 9.36
C PRO A 7 -14.30 14.91 8.78
N GLY A 8 -13.67 14.06 9.60
CA GLY A 8 -12.87 12.93 9.14
C GLY A 8 -12.15 12.20 10.27
N ILE A 9 -11.44 11.12 9.92
CA ILE A 9 -10.65 10.30 10.85
C ILE A 9 -9.20 10.26 10.36
N ALA A 10 -8.25 10.45 11.27
CA ALA A 10 -6.84 10.19 11.03
C ALA A 10 -6.38 9.00 11.89
N ILE A 11 -5.90 7.93 11.26
CA ILE A 11 -5.31 6.76 11.94
C ILE A 11 -3.82 7.04 12.07
N SER A 12 -3.31 7.17 13.30
CA SER A 12 -1.89 7.39 13.54
C SER A 12 -1.45 6.75 14.85
N ASN A 13 -0.22 6.26 14.89
CA ASN A 13 0.48 5.87 16.11
C ASN A 13 1.57 6.89 16.49
N HIS A 14 1.45 8.15 16.02
CA HIS A 14 2.45 9.21 16.14
C HIS A 14 3.84 8.80 15.64
N GLY A 15 3.88 7.92 14.63
CA GLY A 15 5.11 7.39 14.06
C GLY A 15 5.89 6.45 14.99
N GLY A 16 5.19 5.74 15.87
CA GLY A 16 5.72 4.65 16.69
C GLY A 16 6.52 5.07 17.93
N GLY A 17 6.67 6.38 18.19
CA GLY A 17 7.54 6.89 19.26
C GLY A 17 6.92 6.92 20.65
N ARG A 18 5.59 6.94 20.78
CA ARG A 18 4.90 7.15 22.07
C ARG A 18 4.34 5.88 22.72
N HIS A 19 3.97 4.90 21.91
CA HIS A 19 3.53 3.60 22.39
C HIS A 19 4.42 2.53 21.76
N ASN A 20 5.51 2.23 22.48
CA ASN A 20 6.46 1.20 22.07
C ASN A 20 5.73 -0.16 22.04
N ARG A 21 5.70 -0.82 20.87
CA ARG A 21 4.94 -2.06 20.54
C ARG A 21 3.46 -1.92 20.15
N SER A 22 2.96 -0.72 19.82
CA SER A 22 1.66 -0.62 19.15
C SER A 22 1.68 -1.22 17.74
N LEU A 23 0.50 -1.64 17.27
CA LEU A 23 0.29 -2.00 15.87
C LEU A 23 0.73 -0.86 14.93
N ALA A 24 1.14 -1.23 13.71
CA ALA A 24 1.34 -0.22 12.68
C ALA A 24 0.00 0.42 12.34
N ALA A 25 -0.02 1.73 12.11
CA ALA A 25 -1.24 2.45 11.73
C ALA A 25 -1.88 1.86 10.46
N THR A 26 -1.07 1.34 9.55
CA THR A 26 -1.51 0.65 8.33
C THR A 26 -2.22 -0.68 8.57
N ASP A 27 -2.02 -1.32 9.72
CA ASP A 27 -2.63 -2.61 10.06
C ASP A 27 -4.05 -2.43 10.58
N GLY A 28 -4.34 -1.31 11.24
CA GLY A 28 -5.70 -0.93 11.65
C GLY A 28 -6.55 -0.32 10.52
N LEU A 29 -5.93 0.05 9.40
CA LEU A 29 -6.60 0.71 8.27
C LEU A 29 -7.77 -0.11 7.68
N PRO A 30 -7.67 -1.44 7.44
CA PRO A 30 -8.77 -2.21 6.87
C PRO A 30 -10.03 -2.19 7.73
N GLU A 31 -9.88 -2.34 9.06
CA GLU A 31 -10.97 -2.36 10.03
C GLU A 31 -11.70 -1.02 10.09
N VAL A 32 -10.94 0.07 10.12
CA VAL A 32 -11.52 1.43 10.15
C VAL A 32 -12.24 1.74 8.85
N VAL A 33 -11.65 1.43 7.69
CA VAL A 33 -12.28 1.65 6.38
C VAL A 33 -13.59 0.86 6.25
N GLU A 34 -13.61 -0.39 6.69
CA GLU A 34 -14.81 -1.23 6.70
C GLU A 34 -15.91 -0.69 7.62
N THR A 35 -15.51 -0.13 8.78
CA THR A 35 -16.45 0.48 9.73
C THR A 35 -17.02 1.80 9.21
N VAL A 36 -16.18 2.62 8.56
CA VAL A 36 -16.55 3.95 8.07
C VAL A 36 -17.44 3.89 6.82
N LYS A 37 -17.23 2.90 5.95
CA LYS A 37 -18.01 2.70 4.72
C LYS A 37 -18.12 3.97 3.86
N GLY A 38 -17.02 4.74 3.78
CA GLY A 38 -16.95 5.98 3.00
C GLY A 38 -17.82 7.14 3.49
N LYS A 39 -18.41 7.06 4.69
CA LYS A 39 -19.29 8.12 5.22
C LYS A 39 -18.55 9.41 5.56
N ILE A 40 -17.28 9.29 5.96
CA ILE A 40 -16.37 10.40 6.22
C ILE A 40 -14.97 10.05 5.70
N PRO A 41 -14.15 11.03 5.33
CA PRO A 41 -12.79 10.77 4.85
C PRO A 41 -11.93 10.15 5.95
N VAL A 42 -11.09 9.20 5.54
CA VAL A 42 -10.11 8.53 6.39
C VAL A 42 -8.72 8.78 5.83
N ARG A 43 -7.80 9.16 6.71
CA ARG A 43 -6.37 9.35 6.41
C ARG A 43 -5.53 8.51 7.36
N VAL A 44 -4.34 8.09 6.92
CA VAL A 44 -3.41 7.32 7.75
C VAL A 44 -2.03 7.99 7.81
N ASP A 45 -1.40 7.95 8.97
CA ASP A 45 -0.03 8.39 9.21
C ASP A 45 0.75 7.30 9.96
N GLY A 46 2.00 7.12 9.57
CA GLY A 46 2.91 6.19 10.22
C GLY A 46 3.33 5.02 9.31
N GLY A 47 4.65 4.82 9.23
CA GLY A 47 5.23 3.63 8.59
C GLY A 47 5.30 3.63 7.06
N ILE A 48 4.63 4.56 6.37
CA ILE A 48 4.66 4.64 4.90
C ILE A 48 5.97 5.27 4.43
N ARG A 49 6.88 4.43 3.93
CA ARG A 49 8.21 4.83 3.44
C ARG A 49 8.50 4.35 2.01
N GLN A 50 7.67 3.46 1.49
CA GLN A 50 7.84 2.83 0.19
C GLN A 50 6.57 3.03 -0.65
N VAL A 51 6.73 3.04 -1.97
CA VAL A 51 5.62 3.16 -2.93
C VAL A 51 4.53 2.12 -2.74
N THR A 52 4.89 0.89 -2.38
CA THR A 52 3.94 -0.21 -2.14
C THR A 52 2.98 0.11 -1.00
N GLY A 53 3.47 0.79 0.04
CA GLY A 53 2.66 1.28 1.15
C GLY A 53 1.71 2.39 0.70
N VAL A 54 2.19 3.33 -0.11
CA VAL A 54 1.35 4.39 -0.70
C VAL A 54 0.24 3.77 -1.55
N PHE A 55 0.59 2.85 -2.44
CA PHE A 55 -0.35 2.14 -3.31
C PHE A 55 -1.40 1.37 -2.50
N LYS A 56 -1.00 0.68 -1.41
CA LYS A 56 -1.92 -0.01 -0.49
C LYS A 56 -2.94 0.94 0.13
N VAL A 57 -2.51 2.11 0.57
CA VAL A 57 -3.40 3.11 1.21
C VAL A 57 -4.38 3.71 0.20
N LEU A 58 -3.89 4.06 -0.99
CA LEU A 58 -4.73 4.56 -2.08
C LEU A 58 -5.77 3.52 -2.52
N ALA A 59 -5.36 2.25 -2.64
CA ALA A 59 -6.26 1.14 -2.96
C ALA A 59 -7.37 0.92 -1.92
N MET A 60 -7.16 1.36 -0.68
CA MET A 60 -8.17 1.33 0.37
C MET A 60 -9.13 2.53 0.33
N GLY A 61 -8.96 3.46 -0.61
CA GLY A 61 -9.78 4.66 -0.75
C GLY A 61 -9.49 5.72 0.31
N THR A 62 -8.24 5.76 0.78
CA THR A 62 -7.80 6.65 1.86
C THR A 62 -6.60 7.47 1.46
N ASP A 63 -6.39 8.60 2.14
CA ASP A 63 -5.20 9.43 1.99
C ASP A 63 -4.12 9.04 3.01
N PHE A 64 -2.90 9.57 2.84
CA PHE A 64 -1.84 9.44 3.83
C PHE A 64 -1.15 10.77 4.16
N ILE A 65 -0.53 10.81 5.34
CA ILE A 65 0.45 11.84 5.71
C ILE A 65 1.84 11.22 5.59
N TRP A 66 2.73 11.89 4.85
CA TRP A 66 4.03 11.35 4.50
C TRP A 66 5.17 12.07 5.22
N ARG A 67 5.78 11.41 6.20
CA ARG A 67 6.89 11.97 6.97
C ARG A 67 8.25 12.05 6.25
N PRO A 68 8.60 11.18 5.27
CA PRO A 68 9.88 11.27 4.56
C PRO A 68 10.16 12.63 3.93
N ALA A 69 9.14 13.41 3.59
CA ALA A 69 9.29 14.80 3.16
C ALA A 69 10.07 15.67 4.17
N LEU A 70 9.92 15.41 5.47
CA LEU A 70 10.68 16.12 6.51
C LEU A 70 12.18 15.78 6.48
N TRP A 71 12.54 14.56 6.07
CA TRP A 71 13.95 14.18 5.94
C TRP A 71 14.58 14.83 4.71
N GLY A 72 13.86 14.85 3.57
CA GLY A 72 14.31 15.60 2.39
C GLY A 72 14.56 17.07 2.74
N LEU A 73 13.61 17.68 3.43
CA LEU A 73 13.72 19.07 3.90
C LEU A 73 14.96 19.28 4.80
N ALA A 74 15.24 18.35 5.71
CA ALA A 74 16.42 18.43 6.57
C ALA A 74 17.75 18.23 5.82
N CYS A 75 17.76 17.45 4.74
CA CYS A 75 18.97 17.16 3.96
C CYS A 75 19.40 18.34 3.09
N LYS A 76 18.55 18.82 2.17
CA LYS A 76 18.87 19.94 1.26
C LYS A 76 17.68 20.87 1.00
N GLY A 77 16.77 20.98 1.97
CA GLY A 77 15.61 21.86 1.85
C GLY A 77 14.64 21.41 0.76
N GLN A 78 14.01 22.39 0.11
CA GLN A 78 12.94 22.16 -0.88
C GLN A 78 13.38 21.27 -2.06
N ALA A 79 14.60 21.47 -2.58
CA ALA A 79 15.08 20.76 -3.76
C ALA A 79 15.10 19.23 -3.56
N GLU A 80 15.44 18.76 -2.36
CA GLU A 80 15.44 17.33 -2.04
C GLU A 80 14.02 16.78 -1.87
N VAL A 81 13.10 17.60 -1.33
CA VAL A 81 11.68 17.24 -1.23
C VAL A 81 11.08 17.06 -2.63
N ASP A 82 11.39 17.97 -3.55
CA ASP A 82 10.92 17.91 -4.93
C ASP A 82 11.46 16.68 -5.68
N LEU A 83 12.76 16.38 -5.51
CA LEU A 83 13.38 15.17 -6.07
C LEU A 83 12.71 13.91 -5.52
N MET A 84 12.53 13.84 -4.20
CA MET A 84 11.91 12.70 -3.54
C MET A 84 10.45 12.49 -4.00
N LEU A 85 9.67 13.58 -4.13
CA LEU A 85 8.31 13.53 -4.67
C LEU A 85 8.29 13.03 -6.12
N THR A 86 9.25 13.47 -6.94
CA THR A 86 9.40 13.02 -8.33
C THR A 86 9.69 11.52 -8.40
N ILE A 87 10.63 11.02 -7.59
CA ILE A 87 10.96 9.60 -7.53
C ILE A 87 9.74 8.77 -7.14
N VAL A 88 9.02 9.18 -6.09
CA VAL A 88 7.82 8.45 -5.64
C VAL A 88 6.72 8.51 -6.70
N TRP A 89 6.57 9.63 -7.40
CA TRP A 89 5.61 9.73 -8.48
C TRP A 89 5.92 8.76 -9.63
N ASP A 90 7.18 8.67 -10.05
CA ASP A 90 7.61 7.76 -11.11
C ASP A 90 7.46 6.29 -10.71
N GLU A 91 7.75 5.97 -9.44
CA GLU A 91 7.52 4.63 -8.88
C GLU A 91 6.03 4.26 -8.82
N ILE A 92 5.16 5.21 -8.41
CA ILE A 92 3.70 5.00 -8.38
C ILE A 92 3.20 4.76 -9.80
N ARG A 93 3.64 5.58 -10.76
CA ARG A 93 3.29 5.45 -12.17
C ARG A 93 3.70 4.08 -12.72
N SER A 94 4.89 3.61 -12.36
CA SER A 94 5.39 2.29 -12.73
C SER A 94 4.52 1.17 -12.13
N HIS A 95 4.16 1.27 -10.84
CA HIS A 95 3.25 0.33 -10.16
C HIS A 95 1.86 0.30 -10.80
N MET A 96 1.30 1.47 -11.09
CA MET A 96 0.03 1.61 -11.81
C MET A 96 0.06 0.92 -13.18
N GLY A 97 1.18 1.00 -13.90
CA GLY A 97 1.41 0.26 -15.14
C GLY A 97 1.32 -1.27 -14.95
N PHE A 98 1.94 -1.81 -13.90
CA PHE A 98 1.85 -3.25 -13.58
C PHE A 98 0.43 -3.69 -13.20
N SER A 99 -0.32 -2.82 -12.51
CA SER A 99 -1.70 -3.07 -12.10
C SER A 99 -2.73 -2.73 -13.18
N ARG A 100 -2.30 -2.17 -14.33
CA ARG A 100 -3.17 -1.73 -15.45
C ARG A 100 -4.19 -0.67 -15.03
N VAL A 101 -3.79 0.24 -14.16
CA VAL A 101 -4.60 1.37 -13.70
C VAL A 101 -4.02 2.65 -14.29
N CYS A 102 -4.86 3.52 -14.85
CA CYS A 102 -4.40 4.75 -15.51
C CYS A 102 -4.60 5.99 -14.64
N LYS A 103 -5.45 5.93 -13.61
CA LYS A 103 -5.74 7.06 -12.71
C LYS A 103 -5.68 6.63 -11.25
N ILE A 104 -5.22 7.54 -10.39
CA ILE A 104 -5.12 7.27 -8.94
C ILE A 104 -6.48 6.89 -8.34
N GLY A 105 -7.55 7.56 -8.74
CA GLY A 105 -8.91 7.28 -8.25
C GLY A 105 -9.49 5.94 -8.70
N GLU A 106 -8.85 5.25 -9.65
CA GLU A 106 -9.25 3.93 -10.11
C GLU A 106 -8.55 2.79 -9.35
N ILE A 107 -7.58 3.12 -8.49
CA ILE A 107 -6.86 2.12 -7.68
C ILE A 107 -7.83 1.55 -6.65
N MET A 108 -8.01 0.22 -6.69
CA MET A 108 -8.91 -0.52 -5.83
C MET A 108 -8.19 -1.63 -5.09
N LYS A 109 -8.81 -2.14 -4.01
CA LYS A 109 -8.29 -3.30 -3.24
C LYS A 109 -7.95 -4.52 -4.12
N LYS A 110 -8.69 -4.74 -5.21
CA LYS A 110 -8.44 -5.84 -6.16
C LYS A 110 -7.08 -5.74 -6.86
N ASP A 111 -6.48 -4.55 -6.91
CA ASP A 111 -5.22 -4.30 -7.60
C ASP A 111 -4.01 -4.59 -6.71
N LEU A 112 -4.23 -4.92 -5.42
CA LEU A 112 -3.19 -5.31 -4.47
C LEU A 112 -2.73 -6.75 -4.62
N TRP A 113 -3.54 -7.61 -5.22
CA TRP A 113 -3.23 -9.01 -5.43
C TRP A 113 -3.77 -9.48 -6.78
N LYS A 114 -2.99 -10.28 -7.50
CA LYS A 114 -3.48 -10.96 -8.70
C LYS A 114 -3.76 -12.41 -8.35
N VAL A 115 -4.98 -12.86 -8.62
CA VAL A 115 -5.30 -14.29 -8.58
C VAL A 115 -4.69 -14.91 -9.83
N ILE A 116 -3.55 -15.57 -9.66
CA ILE A 116 -2.98 -16.44 -10.69
C ILE A 116 -3.73 -17.76 -10.58
N ARG A 117 -4.64 -18.00 -11.53
CA ARG A 117 -5.24 -19.34 -11.67
C ARG A 117 -4.15 -20.25 -12.21
N PHE A 118 -3.70 -21.19 -11.38
CA PHE A 118 -2.98 -22.33 -11.90
C PHE A 118 -3.95 -23.10 -12.79
N LEU A 119 -3.67 -23.15 -14.10
CA LEU A 119 -4.16 -24.26 -14.91
C LEU A 119 -3.64 -25.53 -14.24
N PRO A 120 -4.43 -26.62 -14.17
CA PRO A 120 -3.93 -27.89 -13.67
C PRO A 120 -2.80 -28.32 -14.60
N PHE A 121 -1.57 -28.02 -14.21
CA PHE A 121 -0.39 -28.48 -14.90
C PHE A 121 -0.29 -29.95 -14.52
N GLN A 122 -0.86 -30.82 -15.36
CA GLN A 122 -0.56 -32.25 -15.37
C GLN A 122 0.92 -32.40 -15.75
N LEU A 123 1.85 -32.09 -14.85
CA LEU A 123 3.17 -32.67 -14.88
C LEU A 123 3.01 -34.10 -14.38
N SER A 124 2.77 -35.02 -15.31
CA SER A 124 3.22 -36.38 -15.05
C SER A 124 4.75 -36.28 -14.91
N TRP A 125 5.25 -36.78 -13.78
CA TRP A 125 6.69 -36.89 -13.50
C TRP A 125 7.44 -37.79 -14.49
N SER A 126 6.73 -38.40 -15.45
CA SER A 126 7.25 -39.31 -16.47
C SER A 126 8.10 -38.63 -17.54
N ILE A 127 8.07 -37.30 -17.65
CA ILE A 127 8.81 -36.56 -18.70
C ILE A 127 10.26 -36.23 -18.25
N LEU A 128 10.53 -36.13 -16.94
CA LEU A 128 11.85 -35.69 -16.46
C LEU A 128 12.81 -36.84 -16.12
N ILE A 129 12.32 -38.05 -15.91
CA ILE A 129 13.15 -39.22 -15.63
C ILE A 129 12.66 -40.37 -16.54
N PRO A 130 13.39 -40.73 -17.60
CA PRO A 130 13.08 -41.94 -18.33
C PRO A 130 13.20 -43.12 -17.37
N ALA A 131 12.19 -44.00 -17.36
CA ALA A 131 12.09 -45.16 -16.47
C ALA A 131 13.34 -46.08 -16.51
N SER A 132 14.18 -45.95 -17.53
CA SER A 132 15.47 -46.63 -17.67
C SER A 132 16.56 -46.18 -16.68
N LYS A 133 16.29 -45.26 -15.76
CA LYS A 133 17.24 -44.77 -14.73
C LYS A 133 16.78 -45.01 -13.28
N ILE A 134 15.75 -45.84 -13.07
CA ILE A 134 15.21 -46.16 -11.73
C ILE A 134 15.53 -47.63 -11.32
N GLU A 135 16.46 -48.29 -12.01
CA GLU A 135 17.08 -49.54 -11.52
C GLU A 135 18.45 -49.28 -10.91
#